data_AF-A0A3G4VHT1-F1
#
_entry.id   AF-A0A3G4VHT1-F1
#
_cell.length_a   1.000
_cell.length_b   1.000
_cell.length_c   1.000
_cell.angle_alpha   90.00
_cell.angle_beta   90.00
_cell.angle_gamma   90.00
#
_symmetry.space_group_name_H-M   'P 1'
#
loop_
_entity.id
_entity.type
_entity.pdbx_description
1 polymer ?
#
loop_
_entity_poly.entity_id
_entity_poly.type
_entity_poly.pdbx_seq_one_letter_code
_entity_poly.pdbx_strand_id
1 'polypeptide(L)'
;MKVRSLLAVAISSVLLLGCGANTTQGAAEGAAVGAVSAGMLGALTDLIVDGEVDTYRLSRNVTAGALAGGTAGAVDGYAKDQQQEAQQQKAPAPAKPSLDFGPDIDASVNALISCQHDNAYRSALAAENASQESYKEAGVAMQALIDFDRDNTEGVDRAVSKFVKMSSSINDPAVAQTQLEAFHKELQQEREIAGLSPNCS
;
A
#
# COMPACT_ATOMS: atom_id res chain seq x y z
N MET A 1 -29.82 -30.14 -55.89
CA MET A 1 -29.91 -28.84 -55.17
C MET A 1 -29.33 -29.01 -53.76
N LYS A 2 -28.42 -28.10 -53.38
CA LYS A 2 -27.94 -27.75 -52.02
C LYS A 2 -27.20 -28.80 -51.17
N VAL A 3 -25.86 -28.69 -51.24
CA VAL A 3 -24.88 -29.05 -50.20
C VAL A 3 -24.90 -27.98 -49.09
N ARG A 4 -24.65 -28.38 -47.82
CA ARG A 4 -23.92 -27.68 -46.72
C ARG A 4 -24.43 -28.21 -45.37
N SER A 5 -23.88 -29.28 -44.79
CA SER A 5 -22.59 -29.41 -44.07
C SER A 5 -22.28 -28.26 -43.10
N LEU A 6 -22.43 -28.58 -41.80
CA LEU A 6 -21.50 -28.36 -40.68
C LEU A 6 -20.64 -27.09 -40.76
N LEU A 7 -20.99 -26.08 -39.96
CA LEU A 7 -20.11 -24.96 -39.62
C LEU A 7 -20.49 -24.39 -38.25
N ALA A 8 -19.87 -24.92 -37.20
CA ALA A 8 -19.77 -24.28 -35.89
C ALA A 8 -18.55 -24.85 -35.16
N VAL A 9 -17.37 -24.63 -35.73
CA VAL A 9 -16.08 -24.84 -35.07
C VAL A 9 -15.25 -23.57 -35.25
N ALA A 10 -14.65 -23.14 -34.14
CA ALA A 10 -13.51 -22.22 -34.02
C ALA A 10 -13.76 -20.70 -34.19
N ILE A 11 -14.17 -20.04 -33.09
CA ILE A 11 -13.73 -18.67 -32.78
C ILE A 11 -13.36 -18.61 -31.30
N SER A 12 -12.18 -19.14 -30.92
CA SER A 12 -11.59 -18.89 -29.59
C SER A 12 -10.06 -18.79 -29.65
N SER A 13 -9.53 -18.14 -30.68
CA SER A 13 -8.07 -18.12 -30.92
C SER A 13 -7.47 -16.74 -31.19
N VAL A 14 -8.14 -15.62 -30.84
CA VAL A 14 -7.63 -14.26 -31.16
C VAL A 14 -7.15 -13.46 -29.94
N LEU A 15 -7.06 -14.04 -28.73
CA LEU A 15 -6.60 -13.29 -27.54
C LEU A 15 -5.10 -13.45 -27.20
N LEU A 16 -4.28 -14.11 -28.04
CA LEU A 16 -2.89 -14.43 -27.70
C LEU A 16 -1.82 -13.75 -28.58
N LEU A 17 -2.15 -12.66 -29.28
CA LEU A 17 -1.16 -11.90 -30.04
C LEU A 17 -1.20 -10.42 -29.65
N GLY A 18 -0.48 -10.05 -28.60
CA GLY A 18 -0.19 -8.62 -28.37
C GLY A 18 0.00 -8.13 -26.93
N CYS A 19 0.39 -8.95 -25.94
CA CYS A 19 1.03 -8.37 -24.75
C CYS A 19 2.45 -7.95 -25.15
N GLY A 20 2.62 -6.68 -25.54
CA GLY A 20 3.95 -6.10 -25.72
C GLY A 20 4.72 -6.10 -24.39
N ALA A 21 6.05 -6.06 -24.43
CA ALA A 21 6.90 -6.03 -23.24
C ALA A 21 6.50 -4.91 -22.25
N ASN A 22 6.03 -3.77 -22.76
CA ASN A 22 5.52 -2.66 -21.93
C ASN A 22 4.21 -3.00 -21.21
N THR A 23 3.35 -3.85 -21.79
CA THR A 23 2.08 -4.27 -21.18
C THR A 23 2.33 -5.25 -20.03
N THR A 24 3.32 -6.14 -20.17
CA THR A 24 3.74 -7.04 -19.08
C THR A 24 4.45 -6.30 -17.95
N GLN A 25 5.29 -5.31 -18.27
CA GLN A 25 5.96 -4.49 -17.26
C GLN A 25 4.96 -3.62 -16.49
N GLY A 26 4.02 -2.96 -17.18
CA GLY A 26 2.98 -2.15 -16.52
C GLY A 26 2.01 -2.99 -15.67
N ALA A 27 1.72 -4.23 -16.06
CA ALA A 27 0.91 -5.13 -15.24
C ALA A 27 1.65 -5.56 -13.96
N ALA A 28 2.95 -5.83 -14.04
CA ALA A 28 3.77 -6.18 -12.87
C ALA A 28 3.92 -5.01 -11.91
N GLU A 29 4.18 -3.81 -12.43
CA GLU A 29 4.27 -2.58 -11.63
C GLU A 29 2.93 -2.23 -10.97
N GLY A 30 1.82 -2.35 -11.71
CA GLY A 30 0.48 -2.15 -11.15
C GLY A 30 0.12 -3.16 -10.05
N ALA A 31 0.53 -4.43 -10.20
CA ALA A 31 0.33 -5.44 -9.18
C ALA A 31 1.18 -5.18 -7.92
N ALA A 32 2.44 -4.76 -8.11
CA ALA A 32 3.33 -4.35 -7.02
C ALA A 32 2.75 -3.16 -6.24
N VAL A 33 2.38 -2.08 -6.92
CA VAL A 33 1.79 -0.88 -6.29
C VAL A 33 0.49 -1.23 -5.56
N GLY A 34 -0.38 -2.05 -6.18
CA GLY A 34 -1.64 -2.48 -5.56
C GLY A 34 -1.43 -3.30 -4.28
N ALA A 35 -0.44 -4.19 -4.26
CA ALA A 35 -0.11 -5.00 -3.09
C ALA A 35 0.40 -4.13 -1.93
N VAL A 36 1.37 -3.25 -2.19
CA VAL A 36 1.91 -2.32 -1.19
C VAL A 36 0.83 -1.39 -0.64
N SER A 37 -0.04 -0.87 -1.51
CA SER A 37 -1.14 0.02 -1.11
C SER A 37 -2.10 -0.63 -0.13
N ALA A 38 -2.50 -1.88 -0.36
CA ALA A 38 -3.36 -2.62 0.55
C ALA A 38 -2.70 -2.85 1.92
N GLY A 39 -1.39 -3.09 1.94
CA GLY A 39 -0.58 -3.11 3.15
C GLY A 39 -0.68 -1.77 3.89
N MET A 40 -0.30 -0.68 3.23
CA MET A 40 -0.28 0.67 3.81
C MET A 40 -1.62 1.12 4.40
N LEU A 41 -2.73 0.89 3.71
CA LEU A 41 -4.06 1.22 4.25
C LEU A 41 -4.38 0.42 5.52
N GLY A 42 -3.88 -0.82 5.60
CA GLY A 42 -3.95 -1.66 6.80
C GLY A 42 -3.17 -1.04 7.97
N ALA A 43 -1.90 -0.69 7.78
CA ALA A 43 -1.10 -0.04 8.83
C ALA A 43 -1.61 1.34 9.22
N LEU A 44 -2.17 2.09 8.28
CA LEU A 44 -2.79 3.38 8.59
C LEU A 44 -4.03 3.20 9.48
N THR A 45 -4.80 2.13 9.25
CA THR A 45 -5.89 1.73 10.15
C THR A 45 -5.35 1.38 11.54
N ASP A 46 -4.28 0.59 11.62
CA ASP A 46 -3.69 0.19 12.90
C ASP A 46 -3.13 1.42 13.66
N LEU A 47 -2.43 2.32 12.96
CA LEU A 47 -1.92 3.56 13.54
C LEU A 47 -3.05 4.44 14.11
N ILE A 48 -4.13 4.62 13.37
CA ILE A 48 -5.23 5.51 13.77
C ILE A 48 -6.08 4.88 14.89
N VAL A 49 -6.38 3.59 14.79
CA VAL A 49 -7.25 2.91 15.76
C VAL A 49 -6.51 2.51 17.03
N ASP A 50 -5.33 1.92 16.88
CA ASP A 50 -4.57 1.32 17.98
C ASP A 50 -3.42 2.22 18.47
N GLY A 51 -3.05 3.26 17.72
CA GLY A 51 -1.89 4.09 18.03
C GLY A 51 -0.55 3.39 17.75
N GLU A 52 -0.58 2.26 17.05
CA GLU A 52 0.57 1.40 16.80
C GLU A 52 0.52 0.83 15.37
N VAL A 53 1.67 0.82 14.70
CA VAL A 53 1.80 0.24 13.36
C VAL A 53 2.06 -1.26 13.48
N ASP A 54 1.10 -2.07 13.06
CA ASP A 54 1.26 -3.52 12.95
C ASP A 54 1.99 -3.87 11.63
N THR A 55 3.32 -3.91 11.71
CA THR A 55 4.19 -4.24 10.56
C THR A 55 4.00 -5.67 10.04
N TYR A 56 3.54 -6.59 10.90
CA TYR A 56 3.29 -7.99 10.52
C TYR A 56 2.09 -8.12 9.56
N ARG A 57 1.02 -7.35 9.77
CA ARG A 57 -0.13 -7.33 8.85
C ARG A 57 0.23 -6.73 7.49
N LEU A 58 1.07 -5.70 7.49
CA LEU A 58 1.48 -5.00 6.28
C LEU A 58 2.23 -5.95 5.34
N SER A 59 3.29 -6.58 5.84
CA SER A 59 4.15 -7.48 5.07
C SER A 59 3.46 -8.74 4.56
N ARG A 60 2.53 -9.31 5.34
CA ARG A 60 1.73 -10.46 4.91
C ARG A 60 0.86 -10.12 3.71
N ASN A 61 0.23 -8.94 3.71
CA ASN A 61 -0.67 -8.51 2.63
C ASN A 61 0.11 -8.25 1.33
N VAL A 62 1.27 -7.61 1.41
CA VAL A 62 2.10 -7.37 0.23
C VAL A 62 2.68 -8.67 -0.30
N THR A 63 3.18 -9.55 0.55
CA THR A 63 3.70 -10.86 0.14
C THR A 63 2.61 -11.66 -0.59
N ALA A 64 1.39 -11.72 -0.04
CA ALA A 64 0.27 -12.40 -0.69
C ALA A 64 -0.10 -11.74 -2.04
N GLY A 65 -0.10 -10.40 -2.11
CA GLY A 65 -0.37 -9.65 -3.33
C GLY A 65 0.71 -9.82 -4.40
N ALA A 66 1.99 -9.81 -4.02
CA ALA A 66 3.15 -10.02 -4.89
C ALA A 66 3.16 -11.45 -5.47
N LEU A 67 2.88 -12.45 -4.63
CA LEU A 67 2.73 -13.84 -5.06
C LEU A 67 1.55 -13.99 -6.04
N ALA A 68 0.40 -13.38 -5.75
CA ALA A 68 -0.76 -13.40 -6.64
C ALA A 68 -0.53 -12.63 -7.95
N GLY A 69 0.25 -11.55 -7.89
CA GLY A 69 0.61 -10.68 -9.01
C GLY A 69 1.74 -11.20 -9.91
N GLY A 70 2.39 -12.31 -9.54
CA GLY A 70 3.42 -12.94 -10.37
C GLY A 70 4.80 -12.30 -10.29
N THR A 71 5.07 -11.41 -9.32
CA THR A 71 6.42 -10.87 -9.04
C THR A 71 7.30 -11.85 -8.23
N ALA A 72 6.96 -13.15 -8.30
CA ALA A 72 7.46 -14.26 -7.49
C ALA A 72 8.99 -14.44 -7.44
N GLY A 73 9.75 -13.84 -8.36
CA GLY A 73 11.21 -13.96 -8.41
C GLY A 73 11.95 -13.25 -7.27
N ALA A 74 11.38 -12.18 -6.69
CA ALA A 74 12.03 -11.42 -5.61
C ALA A 74 11.66 -11.91 -4.20
N VAL A 75 10.60 -12.70 -4.07
CA VAL A 75 9.90 -12.95 -2.80
C VAL A 75 10.21 -14.33 -2.19
N ASP A 76 10.97 -15.21 -2.85
CA ASP A 76 11.04 -16.66 -2.54
C ASP A 76 11.60 -17.00 -1.14
N GLY A 77 12.47 -16.17 -0.57
CA GLY A 77 12.99 -16.35 0.80
C GLY A 77 12.00 -15.85 1.87
N TYR A 78 11.62 -14.58 1.77
CA TYR A 78 10.72 -13.91 2.70
C TYR A 78 9.30 -14.51 2.72
N ALA A 79 8.80 -14.90 1.55
CA ALA A 79 7.49 -15.54 1.42
C ALA A 79 7.43 -16.93 2.06
N LYS A 80 8.54 -17.69 2.09
CA LYS A 80 8.60 -19.00 2.75
C LYS A 80 8.54 -18.86 4.27
N ASP A 81 9.26 -17.89 4.82
CA ASP A 81 9.24 -17.62 6.26
C ASP A 81 7.85 -17.10 6.69
N GLN A 82 7.26 -16.16 5.93
CA GLN A 82 5.93 -15.63 6.21
C GLN A 82 4.79 -16.65 5.98
N GLN A 83 4.88 -17.53 4.97
CA GLN A 83 3.90 -18.61 4.80
C GLN A 83 3.96 -19.62 5.96
N GLN A 84 5.15 -19.89 6.51
CA GLN A 84 5.29 -20.75 7.69
C GLN A 84 4.70 -20.08 8.94
N GLU A 85 4.91 -18.79 9.13
CA GLU A 85 4.34 -18.03 10.25
C GLU A 85 2.81 -17.86 10.13
N ALA A 86 2.29 -17.59 8.94
CA ALA A 86 0.85 -17.51 8.67
C ALA A 86 0.14 -18.87 8.87
N GLN A 87 0.83 -19.99 8.63
CA GLN A 87 0.33 -21.33 8.97
C GLN A 87 0.38 -21.63 10.48
N GLN A 88 1.27 -20.97 11.24
CA GLN A 88 1.36 -21.10 12.69
C GLN A 88 0.33 -20.24 13.45
N GLN A 89 -0.11 -19.10 12.90
CA GLN A 89 -1.20 -18.29 13.46
C GLN A 89 -2.58 -18.90 13.18
N LYS A 90 -2.85 -20.03 13.85
CA LYS A 90 -4.13 -20.75 13.78
C LYS A 90 -5.16 -20.17 14.75
N ALA A 91 -5.49 -18.89 14.58
CA ALA A 91 -6.71 -18.27 15.09
C ALA A 91 -7.01 -17.03 14.25
N PRO A 92 -8.23 -16.83 13.71
CA PRO A 92 -8.57 -15.55 13.14
C PRO A 92 -8.51 -14.53 14.28
N ALA A 93 -7.53 -13.62 14.23
CA ALA A 93 -7.54 -12.43 15.07
C ALA A 93 -8.92 -11.76 14.90
N PRO A 94 -9.52 -11.22 15.98
CA PRO A 94 -10.78 -10.49 15.86
C PRO A 94 -10.65 -9.47 14.73
N ALA A 95 -11.66 -9.41 13.85
CA ALA A 95 -11.63 -8.51 12.70
C ALA A 95 -11.50 -7.07 13.22
N LYS A 96 -10.32 -6.48 13.06
CA LYS A 96 -10.10 -5.07 13.37
C LYS A 96 -11.06 -4.24 12.50
N PRO A 97 -11.56 -3.09 13.00
CA PRO A 97 -12.40 -2.22 12.20
C PRO A 97 -11.64 -1.81 10.93
N SER A 98 -12.24 -2.02 9.76
CA SER A 98 -11.70 -1.46 8.51
C SER A 98 -12.07 0.02 8.46
N LEU A 99 -11.07 0.90 8.49
CA LEU A 99 -11.30 2.30 8.18
C LEU A 99 -11.30 2.47 6.67
N ASP A 100 -12.33 3.13 6.16
CA ASP A 100 -12.27 3.77 4.85
C ASP A 100 -11.59 5.13 5.03
N PHE A 101 -10.68 5.45 4.13
CA PHE A 101 -9.90 6.68 4.11
C PHE A 101 -10.20 7.56 2.88
N GLY A 102 -11.05 7.06 1.99
CA GLY A 102 -11.48 7.77 0.80
C GLY A 102 -10.42 7.85 -0.32
N PRO A 103 -10.85 8.37 -1.48
CA PRO A 103 -10.06 8.31 -2.71
C PRO A 103 -8.78 9.16 -2.65
N ASP A 104 -8.75 10.21 -1.83
CA ASP A 104 -7.59 11.08 -1.70
C ASP A 104 -6.45 10.39 -0.94
N ILE A 105 -6.76 9.53 0.04
CA ILE A 105 -5.74 8.71 0.70
C ILE A 105 -5.26 7.60 -0.21
N ASP A 106 -6.16 6.94 -0.94
CA ASP A 106 -5.77 5.95 -1.96
C ASP A 106 -4.85 6.56 -3.01
N ALA A 107 -5.18 7.76 -3.50
CA ALA A 107 -4.35 8.48 -4.46
C ALA A 107 -3.01 8.90 -3.84
N SER A 108 -3.00 9.30 -2.57
CA SER A 108 -1.77 9.66 -1.83
C SER A 108 -0.82 8.48 -1.68
N VAL A 109 -1.34 7.34 -1.22
CA VAL A 109 -0.61 6.09 -1.02
C VAL A 109 -0.01 5.60 -2.34
N ASN A 110 -0.82 5.48 -3.40
CA ASN A 110 -0.35 5.04 -4.72
C ASN A 110 0.75 5.96 -5.25
N ALA A 111 0.56 7.29 -5.16
CA ALA A 111 1.54 8.25 -5.62
C ALA A 111 2.84 8.17 -4.82
N LEU A 112 2.77 7.99 -3.50
CA LEU A 112 3.94 7.83 -2.65
C LEU A 112 4.71 6.56 -3.05
N ILE A 113 4.05 5.42 -3.19
CA ILE A 113 4.69 4.15 -3.59
C ILE A 113 5.43 4.32 -4.94
N SER A 114 4.85 5.05 -5.89
CA SER A 114 5.46 5.37 -7.18
C SER A 114 6.44 6.56 -7.15
N CYS A 115 6.90 6.99 -5.98
CA CYS A 115 7.85 8.10 -5.80
C CYS A 115 7.38 9.45 -6.37
N GLN A 116 6.07 9.67 -6.47
CA GLN A 116 5.48 10.92 -6.93
C GLN A 116 5.11 11.81 -5.74
N HIS A 117 6.11 12.28 -4.99
CA HIS A 117 5.87 12.94 -3.69
C HIS A 117 4.95 14.17 -3.79
N ASP A 118 5.03 14.97 -4.85
CA ASP A 118 4.18 16.16 -5.02
C ASP A 118 2.70 15.80 -5.24
N ASN A 119 2.45 14.72 -5.96
CA ASN A 119 1.10 14.19 -6.15
C ASN A 119 0.58 13.59 -4.84
N ALA A 120 1.43 12.82 -4.15
CA ALA A 120 1.11 12.25 -2.86
C ALA A 120 0.73 13.33 -1.84
N TYR A 121 1.56 14.38 -1.74
CA TYR A 121 1.35 15.46 -0.77
C TYR A 121 0.08 16.26 -1.06
N ARG A 122 -0.20 16.54 -2.34
CA ARG A 122 -1.44 17.21 -2.73
C ARG A 122 -2.68 16.39 -2.38
N SER A 123 -2.66 15.08 -2.62
CA SER A 123 -3.78 14.20 -2.25
C SER A 123 -3.91 14.06 -0.72
N ALA A 124 -2.81 13.98 0.01
CA ALA A 124 -2.80 13.98 1.47
C ALA A 124 -3.43 15.26 2.06
N LEU A 125 -3.13 16.43 1.46
CA LEU A 125 -3.77 17.70 1.82
C LEU A 125 -5.26 17.72 1.46
N ALA A 126 -5.68 17.11 0.36
CA ALA A 126 -7.10 17.00 0.01
C ALA A 126 -7.86 16.18 1.07
N ALA A 127 -7.30 15.02 1.47
CA ALA A 127 -7.85 14.19 2.53
C ALA A 127 -7.91 14.93 3.89
N GLU A 128 -6.87 15.71 4.21
CA GLU A 128 -6.84 16.56 5.40
C GLU A 128 -8.01 17.55 5.47
N ASN A 129 -8.45 18.05 4.32
CA ASN A 129 -9.55 19.01 4.22
C ASN A 129 -10.92 18.34 4.10
N ALA A 130 -11.00 17.01 4.12
CA ALA A 130 -12.25 16.27 4.05
C ALA A 130 -13.10 16.45 5.31
N SER A 131 -14.40 16.17 5.23
CA SER A 131 -15.31 16.31 6.38
C SER A 131 -15.19 15.17 7.41
N GLN A 132 -14.60 14.04 7.03
CA GLN A 132 -14.52 12.83 7.84
C GLN A 132 -13.22 12.84 8.66
N GLU A 133 -13.32 12.74 9.99
CA GLU A 133 -12.15 12.85 10.87
C GLU A 133 -11.07 11.80 10.59
N SER A 134 -11.45 10.55 10.26
CA SER A 134 -10.49 9.51 9.87
C SER A 134 -9.69 9.87 8.62
N TYR A 135 -10.30 10.58 7.66
CA TYR A 135 -9.62 11.03 6.45
C TYR A 135 -8.66 12.16 6.78
N LYS A 136 -9.04 13.05 7.71
CA LYS A 136 -8.17 14.14 8.14
C LYS A 136 -6.92 13.61 8.83
N GLU A 137 -7.10 12.72 9.79
CA GLU A 137 -6.02 12.08 10.53
C GLU A 137 -5.10 11.29 9.60
N ALA A 138 -5.68 10.50 8.69
CA ALA A 138 -4.94 9.83 7.63
C ALA A 138 -4.17 10.79 6.72
N GLY A 139 -4.76 11.93 6.35
CA GLY A 139 -4.13 12.95 5.51
C GLY A 139 -2.90 13.56 6.17
N VAL A 140 -2.95 13.79 7.48
CA VAL A 140 -1.79 14.30 8.24
C VAL A 140 -0.73 13.23 8.44
N ALA A 141 -1.12 11.99 8.75
CA ALA A 141 -0.18 10.87 8.82
C ALA A 141 0.56 10.69 7.49
N MET A 142 -0.15 10.73 6.37
CA MET A 142 0.45 10.64 5.03
C MET A 142 1.42 11.80 4.76
N GLN A 143 1.12 13.03 5.19
CA GLN A 143 2.08 14.14 5.08
C GLN A 143 3.39 13.83 5.81
N ALA A 144 3.33 13.25 7.02
CA ALA A 144 4.53 12.85 7.75
C ALA A 144 5.31 11.77 6.99
N LEU A 145 4.65 10.73 6.47
CA LEU A 145 5.31 9.68 5.68
C LEU A 145 5.99 10.25 4.43
N ILE A 146 5.33 11.17 3.73
CA ILE A 146 5.88 11.80 2.52
C ILE A 146 7.08 12.67 2.88
N ASP A 147 7.03 13.40 3.99
CA ASP A 147 8.15 14.22 4.45
C ASP A 147 9.32 13.37 4.98
N PHE A 148 9.07 12.20 5.58
CA PHE A 148 10.11 11.20 5.86
C PHE A 148 10.78 10.73 4.56
N ASP A 149 9.98 10.39 3.54
CA ASP A 149 10.48 9.88 2.25
C ASP A 149 11.22 10.94 1.41
N ARG A 150 11.13 12.21 1.79
CA ARG A 150 11.84 13.36 1.20
C ARG A 150 13.03 13.85 2.02
N ASP A 151 13.33 13.21 3.15
CA ASP A 151 14.28 13.71 4.15
C ASP A 151 13.97 15.16 4.64
N ASN A 152 12.68 15.53 4.66
CA ASN A 152 12.20 16.85 5.07
C ASN A 152 11.84 16.87 6.56
N THR A 153 12.86 16.96 7.43
CA THR A 153 12.71 16.90 8.89
C THR A 153 11.76 17.97 9.46
N GLU A 154 11.81 19.20 8.94
CA GLU A 154 10.88 20.26 9.37
C GLU A 154 9.43 19.94 8.99
N GLY A 155 9.22 19.27 7.84
CA GLY A 155 7.92 18.79 7.40
C GLY A 155 7.37 17.71 8.33
N VAL A 156 8.22 16.74 8.67
CA VAL A 156 7.93 15.68 9.65
C VAL A 156 7.49 16.30 10.98
N ASP A 157 8.27 17.22 11.55
CA ASP A 157 7.95 17.85 12.85
C ASP A 157 6.60 18.57 12.83
N ARG A 158 6.29 19.27 11.74
CA ARG A 158 4.99 19.94 11.56
C ARG A 158 3.84 18.93 11.48
N ALA A 159 4.01 17.87 10.69
CA ALA A 159 2.99 16.84 10.51
C ALA A 159 2.77 16.06 11.81
N VAL A 160 3.82 15.66 12.52
CA VAL A 160 3.74 15.00 13.84
C VAL A 160 3.03 15.89 14.86
N SER A 161 3.41 17.17 14.96
CA SER A 161 2.76 18.12 15.87
C SER A 161 1.27 18.29 15.58
N LYS A 162 0.88 18.20 14.30
CA LYS A 162 -0.51 18.28 13.87
C LYS A 162 -1.26 16.97 14.13
N PHE A 163 -0.63 15.84 13.89
CA PHE A 163 -1.18 14.51 14.10
C PHE A 163 -1.58 14.31 15.56
N VAL A 164 -0.68 14.57 16.52
CA VAL A 164 -0.98 14.40 17.96
C VAL A 164 -2.05 15.33 18.51
N LYS A 165 -2.35 16.44 17.82
CA LYS A 165 -3.43 17.36 18.22
C LYS A 165 -4.81 16.86 17.81
N MET A 166 -4.88 15.96 16.83
CA MET A 166 -6.15 15.42 16.32
C MET A 166 -6.34 13.94 16.64
N SER A 167 -5.25 13.18 16.77
CA SER A 167 -5.32 11.74 17.00
C SER A 167 -6.01 11.44 18.32
N SER A 168 -6.96 10.50 18.28
CA SER A 168 -7.60 9.98 19.48
C SER A 168 -6.73 8.97 20.23
N SER A 169 -5.71 8.43 19.56
CA SER A 169 -4.98 7.24 20.00
C SER A 169 -3.53 7.57 20.41
N ILE A 170 -2.94 8.63 19.85
CA ILE A 170 -1.59 9.08 20.19
C ILE A 170 -1.59 10.58 20.54
N ASN A 171 -1.21 10.91 21.77
CA ASN A 171 -1.11 12.30 22.25
C ASN A 171 0.32 12.74 22.59
N ASP A 172 1.31 11.85 22.48
CA ASP A 172 2.73 12.14 22.71
C ASP A 172 3.47 12.28 21.36
N PRO A 173 4.06 13.46 21.07
CA PRO A 173 4.85 13.68 19.86
C PRO A 173 5.97 12.65 19.65
N ALA A 174 6.64 12.20 20.71
CA ALA A 174 7.73 11.24 20.59
C ALA A 174 7.22 9.84 20.19
N VAL A 175 6.07 9.44 20.72
CA VAL A 175 5.41 8.18 20.33
C VAL A 175 4.93 8.28 18.88
N ALA A 176 4.29 9.38 18.50
CA ALA A 176 3.83 9.59 17.13
C ALA A 176 4.99 9.56 16.12
N GLN A 177 6.10 10.25 16.42
CA GLN A 177 7.29 10.22 15.58
C GLN A 177 7.84 8.81 15.42
N THR A 178 7.94 8.04 16.52
CA THR A 178 8.40 6.65 16.49
C THR A 178 7.52 5.78 15.61
N GLN A 179 6.20 5.88 15.74
CA GLN A 179 5.26 5.07 14.97
C GLN A 179 5.24 5.46 13.49
N LEU A 180 5.28 6.76 13.18
CA LEU A 180 5.32 7.23 11.79
C LEU A 180 6.67 6.91 11.10
N GLU A 181 7.78 6.92 11.83
CA GLU A 181 9.08 6.48 11.32
C GLU A 181 9.08 4.96 11.08
N ALA A 182 8.50 4.17 11.99
CA ALA A 182 8.33 2.72 11.80
C ALA A 182 7.46 2.43 10.56
N PHE A 183 6.39 3.21 10.36
CA PHE A 183 5.54 3.11 9.17
C PHE A 183 6.33 3.42 7.89
N HIS A 184 7.14 4.47 7.89
CA HIS A 184 7.98 4.82 6.73
C HIS A 184 9.00 3.72 6.41
N LYS A 185 9.68 3.16 7.42
CA LYS A 185 10.61 2.03 7.23
C LYS A 185 9.91 0.82 6.63
N GLU A 186 8.69 0.53 7.07
CA GLU A 186 7.94 -0.60 6.52
C GLU A 186 7.53 -0.33 5.06
N LEU A 187 7.14 0.90 4.70
CA LEU A 187 6.92 1.28 3.29
C LEU A 187 8.17 1.00 2.42
N GLN A 188 9.36 1.34 2.91
CA GLN A 188 10.61 1.06 2.18
C GLN A 188 10.82 -0.45 2.00
N GLN A 189 10.57 -1.24 3.04
CA GLN A 189 10.66 -2.71 3.00
C GLN A 189 9.65 -3.30 2.01
N GLU A 190 8.41 -2.82 1.99
CA GLU A 190 7.39 -3.35 1.09
C GLU A 190 7.62 -2.99 -0.38
N ARG A 191 8.16 -1.79 -0.64
CA ARG A 191 8.65 -1.46 -1.98
C ARG A 191 9.69 -2.48 -2.42
N GLU A 192 10.67 -2.80 -1.58
CA GLU A 192 11.70 -3.80 -1.88
C GLU A 192 11.11 -5.19 -2.13
N ILE A 193 10.21 -5.67 -1.26
CA ILE A 193 9.49 -6.94 -1.41
C ILE A 193 8.72 -6.99 -2.74
N ALA A 194 8.10 -5.88 -3.12
CA ALA A 194 7.34 -5.75 -4.37
C ALA A 194 8.23 -5.55 -5.61
N GLY A 195 9.55 -5.49 -5.46
CA GLY A 195 10.52 -5.29 -6.55
C GLY A 195 10.63 -3.84 -7.03
N LEU A 196 10.19 -2.88 -6.22
CA LEU A 196 10.33 -1.44 -6.42
C LEU A 196 11.59 -0.91 -5.70
N SER A 197 12.01 0.31 -6.03
CA SER A 197 13.08 0.97 -5.27
C SER A 197 12.60 1.27 -3.85
N PRO A 198 13.35 0.91 -2.79
CA PRO A 198 12.95 1.22 -1.41
C PRO A 198 12.92 2.73 -1.15
N ASN A 199 13.84 3.47 -1.80
CA ASN A 199 13.98 4.92 -1.69
C ASN A 199 13.60 5.63 -2.98
N CYS A 200 13.04 6.82 -2.85
CA CYS A 200 12.77 7.73 -3.94
C CYS A 200 13.94 8.71 -4.05
N SER A 201 14.78 8.52 -5.07
CA SER A 201 16.01 9.32 -5.31
C SER A 201 15.76 10.46 -6.30
#